data_AF-M2YAY3-F1
#
_entry.id   AF-M2YAY3-F1
#
_cell.length_a   1.000
_cell.length_b   1.000
_cell.length_c   1.000
_cell.angle_alpha   90.00
_cell.angle_beta   90.00
_cell.angle_gamma   90.00
#
_symmetry.space_group_name_H-M   'P 1'
#
loop_
_entity.id
_entity.type
_entity.pdbx_description
1 polymer ?
#
loop_
_entity_poly.entity_id
_entity_poly.type
_entity_poly.pdbx_seq_one_letter_code
_entity_poly.pdbx_strand_id
1 'polypeptide(L)'
;MSTVAQPHAPRRPASSIAAVISVIGEGYSRPVIEGTTSEVLDTFGLGHYPGTAMPGDEGNFAVAGHRQTNGAVLDHIDALTEGERIHVRTADGYYTYLYSETLIVLPTQTDVIAPVPGEPGEPADGGCMTLTSCNPRFGDTERIIVHAQLESWRPNSAGPPPDIADVVQRDADGQ
;
A
#
# COMPACT_ATOMS: atom_id res chain seq x y z
N MET A 1 16.78 29.47 -13.60
CA MET A 1 15.93 28.74 -12.65
C MET A 1 16.16 27.26 -12.93
N SER A 2 16.95 26.58 -12.11
CA SER A 2 17.24 25.16 -12.31
C SER A 2 16.16 24.34 -11.64
N THR A 3 15.31 23.70 -12.44
CA THR A 3 14.42 22.63 -12.00
C THR A 3 15.30 21.48 -11.52
N VAL A 4 15.27 21.20 -10.22
CA VAL A 4 15.83 19.96 -9.68
C VAL A 4 14.89 18.85 -10.15
N ALA A 5 15.31 18.05 -11.11
CA ALA A 5 14.62 16.81 -11.43
C ALA A 5 14.62 15.93 -10.17
N GLN A 6 13.43 15.59 -9.67
CA GLN A 6 13.30 14.57 -8.63
C GLN A 6 13.93 13.28 -9.18
N PRO A 7 14.81 12.61 -8.42
CA PRO A 7 15.36 11.34 -8.85
C PRO A 7 14.22 10.34 -9.01
N HIS A 8 13.90 9.97 -10.25
CA HIS A 8 13.07 8.80 -10.51
C HIS A 8 13.81 7.58 -9.94
N ALA A 9 13.14 6.86 -9.05
CA ALA A 9 13.65 5.62 -8.51
C ALA A 9 14.03 4.65 -9.64
N PRO A 10 15.17 3.95 -9.57
CA PRO A 10 15.50 2.93 -10.56
C PRO A 10 14.44 1.81 -10.53
N ARG A 11 13.83 1.57 -11.71
CA ARG A 11 12.81 0.54 -11.98
C ARG A 11 13.36 -0.86 -11.73
N ARG A 12 12.85 -1.56 -10.71
CA ARG A 12 13.00 -3.01 -10.57
C ARG A 12 11.69 -3.61 -10.05
N PRO A 13 11.10 -4.58 -10.75
CA PRO A 13 9.92 -5.26 -10.24
C PRO A 13 10.28 -6.00 -8.95
N ALA A 14 9.49 -5.79 -7.90
CA ALA A 14 9.68 -6.46 -6.63
C ALA A 14 9.44 -7.98 -6.74
N SER A 15 10.30 -8.77 -6.10
CA SER A 15 10.02 -10.21 -5.92
C SER A 15 8.81 -10.46 -4.99
N SER A 16 8.21 -11.63 -5.14
CA SER A 16 6.86 -12.10 -4.76
C SER A 16 6.40 -12.02 -3.29
N ILE A 17 7.10 -11.31 -2.39
CA ILE A 17 6.64 -11.08 -1.01
C ILE A 17 6.94 -9.62 -0.65
N ALA A 18 5.87 -8.86 -0.40
CA ALA A 18 5.92 -7.50 0.12
C ALA A 18 5.38 -7.48 1.55
N ALA A 19 5.88 -6.56 2.39
CA ALA A 19 5.25 -6.21 3.66
C ALA A 19 4.85 -4.74 3.58
N VAL A 20 3.60 -4.43 3.94
CA VAL A 20 3.15 -3.05 4.09
C VAL A 20 3.34 -2.64 5.54
N ILE A 21 4.07 -1.54 5.71
CA ILE A 21 4.34 -0.87 6.97
C ILE A 21 3.65 0.49 6.84
N SER A 22 2.44 0.59 7.37
CA SER A 22 1.75 1.87 7.47
C SER A 22 2.13 2.54 8.80
N VAL A 23 2.38 3.84 8.77
CA VAL A 23 2.77 4.63 9.95
C VAL A 23 1.57 4.98 10.85
N ILE A 24 0.36 4.57 10.49
CA ILE A 24 -0.83 4.84 11.31
C ILE A 24 -0.76 4.06 12.64
N GLY A 25 -0.81 4.79 13.75
CA GLY A 25 -0.89 4.21 15.10
C GLY A 25 0.47 3.72 15.63
N GLU A 26 0.51 2.53 16.23
CA GLU A 26 1.71 2.03 16.90
C GLU A 26 2.81 1.52 15.94
N GLY A 27 2.61 1.61 14.63
CA GLY A 27 3.55 1.14 13.62
C GLY A 27 3.68 -0.38 13.66
N TYR A 28 2.84 -1.06 12.87
CA TYR A 28 2.79 -2.52 12.77
C TYR A 28 2.90 -2.95 11.32
N SER A 29 3.84 -3.86 11.07
CA SER A 29 4.10 -4.45 9.77
C SER A 29 3.15 -5.61 9.50
N ARG A 30 2.60 -5.68 8.29
CA ARG A 30 1.73 -6.80 7.87
C ARG A 30 2.25 -7.37 6.55
N PRO A 31 2.38 -8.71 6.44
CA PRO A 31 2.75 -9.33 5.18
C PRO A 31 1.62 -9.10 4.16
N VAL A 32 2.00 -8.82 2.92
CA VAL A 32 1.13 -8.83 1.76
C VAL A 32 1.38 -10.12 1.00
N ILE A 33 0.31 -10.88 0.80
CA ILE A 33 0.33 -12.15 0.07
C ILE A 33 -0.44 -11.96 -1.25
N GLU A 34 -0.01 -12.64 -2.30
CA GLU A 34 -0.73 -12.62 -3.59
C GLU A 34 -2.14 -13.19 -3.44
N GLY A 35 -3.15 -12.46 -3.95
CA GLY A 35 -4.55 -12.87 -3.93
C GLY A 35 -5.38 -12.18 -2.85
N THR A 36 -6.68 -12.07 -3.10
CA THR A 36 -7.66 -11.40 -2.21
C THR A 36 -8.82 -12.31 -1.81
N THR A 37 -8.58 -13.62 -1.77
CA THR A 37 -9.57 -14.59 -1.29
C THR A 37 -9.71 -14.51 0.23
N SER A 38 -10.80 -15.03 0.78
CA SER A 38 -10.95 -15.15 2.24
C SER A 38 -9.82 -15.97 2.86
N GLU A 39 -9.34 -17.02 2.21
CA GLU A 39 -8.18 -17.79 2.68
C GLU A 39 -6.95 -16.90 2.90
N VAL A 40 -6.71 -15.95 1.98
CA VAL A 40 -5.59 -15.01 2.12
C VAL A 40 -5.86 -13.96 3.19
N LEU A 41 -6.99 -13.26 3.09
CA LEU A 41 -7.29 -12.11 3.96
C LEU A 41 -7.54 -12.53 5.41
N ASP A 42 -8.17 -13.68 5.64
CA ASP A 42 -8.49 -14.18 6.98
C ASP A 42 -7.25 -14.69 7.71
N THR A 43 -6.22 -15.14 6.98
CA THR A 43 -5.04 -15.81 7.52
C THR A 43 -3.82 -14.89 7.60
N PHE A 44 -3.58 -14.10 6.55
CA PHE A 44 -2.34 -13.33 6.39
C PHE A 44 -2.55 -11.82 6.52
N GLY A 45 -3.81 -11.36 6.48
CA GLY A 45 -4.19 -9.97 6.72
C GLY A 45 -4.31 -9.15 5.44
N LEU A 46 -3.21 -8.97 4.70
CA LEU A 46 -3.20 -8.17 3.47
C LEU A 46 -3.04 -9.05 2.22
N GLY A 47 -3.85 -8.76 1.21
CA GLY A 47 -3.87 -9.46 -0.07
C GLY A 47 -3.62 -8.52 -1.24
N HIS A 48 -2.65 -8.80 -2.09
CA HIS A 48 -2.43 -8.08 -3.34
C HIS A 48 -3.46 -8.52 -4.39
N TYR A 49 -4.05 -7.58 -5.12
CA TYR A 49 -4.98 -7.89 -6.20
C TYR A 49 -4.22 -8.48 -7.40
N PRO A 50 -4.54 -9.72 -7.83
CA PRO A 50 -3.87 -10.31 -8.97
C PRO A 50 -4.07 -9.50 -10.24
N GLY A 51 -2.97 -9.24 -10.96
CA GLY A 51 -2.96 -8.45 -12.19
C GLY A 51 -2.77 -6.95 -11.99
N THR A 52 -2.68 -6.46 -10.74
CA THR A 52 -2.24 -5.09 -10.47
C THR A 52 -0.71 -5.01 -10.39
N ALA A 53 -0.13 -3.80 -10.42
CA ALA A 53 1.32 -3.59 -10.50
C ALA A 53 2.03 -4.03 -9.20
N MET A 54 3.31 -4.40 -9.26
CA MET A 54 4.09 -4.67 -8.06
C MET A 54 4.59 -3.36 -7.41
N PRO A 55 5.04 -3.39 -6.13
CA PRO A 55 5.57 -2.19 -5.48
C PRO A 55 6.70 -1.54 -6.30
N GLY A 56 6.52 -0.25 -6.62
CA GLY A 56 7.49 0.56 -7.35
C GLY A 56 7.36 0.51 -8.87
N ASP A 57 6.54 -0.38 -9.41
CA ASP A 57 6.27 -0.44 -10.85
C ASP A 57 5.31 0.66 -11.29
N GLU A 58 5.32 0.97 -12.60
CA GLU A 58 4.29 1.83 -13.19
C GLU A 58 2.92 1.16 -13.13
N GLY A 59 1.90 1.94 -12.78
CA GLY A 59 0.55 1.43 -12.56
C GLY A 59 0.16 1.55 -11.09
N ASN A 60 -0.64 0.59 -10.63
CA ASN A 60 -1.25 0.63 -9.31
C ASN A 60 -0.97 -0.65 -8.55
N PHE A 61 -0.24 -0.58 -7.44
CA PHE A 61 -0.10 -1.68 -6.49
C PHE A 61 -1.30 -1.69 -5.54
N ALA A 62 -2.29 -2.53 -5.84
CA ALA A 62 -3.54 -2.56 -5.09
C ALA A 62 -3.54 -3.68 -4.04
N VAL A 63 -3.96 -3.36 -2.82
CA VAL A 63 -3.99 -4.27 -1.68
C VAL A 63 -5.33 -4.19 -0.95
N ALA A 64 -5.90 -5.33 -0.63
CA ALA A 64 -7.09 -5.47 0.21
C ALA A 64 -6.71 -5.92 1.64
N GLY A 65 -7.51 -5.51 2.61
CA GLY A 65 -7.41 -5.99 3.99
C GLY A 65 -8.71 -5.80 4.76
N HIS A 66 -8.91 -6.63 5.79
CA HIS A 66 -10.07 -6.50 6.68
C HIS A 66 -10.00 -5.24 7.54
N ARG A 67 -11.14 -4.56 7.68
CA ARG A 67 -11.23 -3.39 8.56
C ARG A 67 -11.34 -3.76 10.03
N GLN A 68 -12.25 -4.69 10.36
CA GLN A 68 -12.55 -5.02 11.77
C GLN A 68 -12.33 -6.49 12.14
N THR A 69 -12.34 -7.38 11.15
CA THR A 69 -12.17 -8.82 11.35
C THR A 69 -10.71 -9.22 11.18
N ASN A 70 -10.35 -10.42 11.64
CA ASN A 70 -9.07 -11.08 11.31
C ASN A 70 -7.83 -10.18 11.50
N GLY A 71 -7.70 -9.60 12.69
CA GLY A 71 -6.59 -8.71 13.04
C GLY A 71 -6.77 -7.25 12.66
N ALA A 72 -7.86 -6.89 11.98
CA ALA A 72 -8.27 -5.51 11.72
C ALA A 72 -7.16 -4.67 11.07
N VAL A 73 -6.46 -5.27 10.09
CA VAL A 73 -5.21 -4.74 9.54
C VAL A 73 -5.35 -3.38 8.84
N LEU A 74 -6.56 -3.01 8.45
CA LEU A 74 -6.90 -1.70 7.87
C LEU A 74 -7.98 -0.96 8.69
N ASP A 75 -8.10 -1.22 9.99
CA ASP A 75 -9.10 -0.58 10.87
C ASP A 75 -9.12 0.94 10.72
N HIS A 76 -7.92 1.53 10.84
CA HIS A 76 -7.67 2.96 10.83
C HIS A 76 -7.28 3.51 9.47
N ILE A 77 -7.66 2.85 8.36
CA ILE A 77 -7.40 3.35 7.02
C ILE A 77 -7.94 4.79 6.81
N ASP A 78 -9.01 5.17 7.51
CA ASP A 78 -9.57 6.53 7.51
C ASP A 78 -8.72 7.58 8.24
N ALA A 79 -7.67 7.18 8.94
CA ALA A 79 -6.72 8.11 9.57
C ALA A 79 -5.62 8.58 8.61
N LEU A 80 -5.47 7.97 7.42
CA LEU A 80 -4.54 8.47 6.40
C LEU A 80 -5.03 9.80 5.87
N THR A 81 -4.17 10.80 5.94
CA THR A 81 -4.45 12.16 5.51
C THR A 81 -3.22 12.80 4.86
N GLU A 82 -3.35 14.04 4.40
CA GLU A 82 -2.29 14.76 3.71
C GLU A 82 -0.98 14.78 4.51
N GLY A 83 0.10 14.36 3.86
CA GLY A 83 1.44 14.27 4.47
C GLY A 83 1.82 12.91 5.02
N GLU A 84 0.85 12.00 5.20
CA GLU A 84 1.09 10.64 5.68
C GLU A 84 1.72 9.74 4.62
N ARG A 85 2.58 8.82 5.07
CA ARG A 85 3.31 7.88 4.22
C ARG A 85 2.94 6.44 4.52
N ILE A 86 2.92 5.64 3.46
CA ILE A 86 2.82 4.19 3.50
C ILE A 86 4.14 3.64 2.98
N HIS A 87 4.79 2.75 3.73
CA HIS A 87 6.02 2.13 3.30
C HIS A 87 5.76 0.67 2.92
N VAL A 88 6.33 0.25 1.80
CA VAL A 88 6.29 -1.14 1.35
C VAL A 88 7.70 -1.68 1.33
N ARG A 89 7.96 -2.70 2.14
CA ARG A 89 9.24 -3.39 2.20
C ARG A 89 9.20 -4.64 1.32
N THR A 90 10.25 -4.86 0.56
CA THR A 90 10.44 -6.02 -0.32
C THR A 90 11.87 -6.57 -0.15
N ALA A 91 12.20 -7.64 -0.86
CA ALA A 91 13.57 -8.14 -0.95
C ALA A 91 14.54 -7.11 -1.57
N ASP A 92 14.04 -6.17 -2.38
CA ASP A 92 14.84 -5.17 -3.08
C ASP A 92 15.07 -3.91 -2.24
N GLY A 93 14.09 -3.53 -1.43
CA GLY A 93 14.17 -2.32 -0.61
C GLY A 93 12.82 -1.83 -0.10
N TYR A 94 12.80 -0.56 0.25
CA TYR A 94 11.66 0.17 0.78
C TYR A 94 11.13 1.13 -0.27
N TYR A 95 9.84 1.04 -0.55
CA TYR A 95 9.09 1.97 -1.41
C TYR A 95 8.21 2.82 -0.51
N THR A 96 8.27 4.14 -0.65
CA THR A 96 7.48 5.09 0.14
C THR A 96 6.41 5.68 -0.77
N TYR A 97 5.16 5.56 -0.37
CA TYR A 97 4.01 6.16 -1.04
C TYR A 97 3.45 7.27 -0.16
N LEU A 98 3.24 8.45 -0.74
CA LEU A 98 2.63 9.59 -0.08
C LEU A 98 1.12 9.57 -0.32
N TYR A 99 0.34 9.69 0.75
CA TYR A 99 -1.11 9.80 0.68
C TYR A 99 -1.54 10.84 -0.36
N SER A 100 -2.60 10.52 -1.11
CA SER A 100 -3.19 11.42 -2.11
C SER A 100 -4.66 11.70 -1.82
N GLU A 101 -5.48 10.67 -1.66
CA GLU A 101 -6.91 10.84 -1.42
C GLU A 101 -7.56 9.63 -0.75
N THR A 102 -8.75 9.86 -0.19
CA THR A 102 -9.64 8.84 0.36
C THR A 102 -11.00 8.92 -0.34
N LEU A 103 -11.52 7.78 -0.77
CA LEU A 103 -12.83 7.64 -1.40
C LEU A 103 -13.71 6.65 -0.65
N ILE A 104 -15.03 6.87 -0.69
CA ILE A 104 -16.03 5.88 -0.31
C ILE A 104 -16.81 5.50 -1.56
N VAL A 105 -16.74 4.23 -1.93
CA VAL A 105 -17.29 3.72 -3.19
C VAL A 105 -18.17 2.49 -2.96
N LEU A 106 -18.99 2.15 -3.95
CA LEU A 106 -19.72 0.88 -3.96
C LEU A 106 -18.75 -0.29 -4.22
N PRO A 107 -19.01 -1.50 -3.68
CA PRO A 107 -18.15 -2.67 -3.91
C PRO A 107 -17.98 -3.06 -5.38
N THR A 108 -18.91 -2.62 -6.25
CA THR A 108 -18.88 -2.87 -7.70
C THR A 108 -18.01 -1.88 -8.48
N GLN A 109 -17.52 -0.82 -7.85
CA GLN A 109 -16.69 0.19 -8.51
C GLN A 109 -15.23 -0.27 -8.53
N THR A 110 -14.88 -1.04 -9.55
CA THR A 110 -13.58 -1.74 -9.66
C THR A 110 -12.50 -0.92 -10.35
N ASP A 111 -12.84 0.22 -10.96
CA ASP A 111 -11.89 1.13 -11.61
C ASP A 111 -10.91 1.80 -10.62
N VAL A 112 -11.20 1.79 -9.32
CA VAL A 112 -10.31 2.28 -8.27
C VAL A 112 -8.99 1.50 -8.13
N ILE A 113 -8.91 0.28 -8.68
CA ILE A 113 -7.66 -0.51 -8.74
C ILE A 113 -7.07 -0.59 -10.16
N ALA A 114 -7.59 0.20 -11.10
CA ALA A 114 -7.01 0.30 -12.43
C ALA A 114 -5.57 0.86 -12.38
N PRO A 115 -4.75 0.66 -13.44
CA PRO A 115 -3.39 1.20 -13.49
C PRO A 115 -3.32 2.70 -13.22
N VAL A 116 -4.26 3.46 -13.77
CA VAL A 116 -4.60 4.82 -13.33
C VAL A 116 -5.96 4.74 -12.63
N PRO A 117 -6.04 4.98 -11.31
CA PRO A 117 -7.30 4.87 -10.58
C PRO A 117 -8.43 5.71 -11.20
N GLY A 118 -9.58 5.08 -11.45
CA GLY A 118 -10.74 5.72 -12.10
C GLY A 118 -10.66 5.81 -13.63
N GLU A 119 -9.53 5.44 -14.25
CA GLU A 119 -9.28 5.60 -15.69
C GLU A 119 -8.72 4.30 -16.32
N PRO A 120 -9.54 3.23 -16.44
CA PRO A 120 -9.08 1.87 -16.82
C PRO A 120 -8.51 1.70 -18.24
N GLY A 121 -8.50 2.77 -19.05
CA GLY A 121 -7.92 2.78 -20.39
C GLY A 121 -6.64 3.62 -20.51
N GLU A 122 -6.29 4.37 -19.47
CA GLU A 122 -5.14 5.28 -19.52
C GLU A 122 -3.85 4.58 -19.10
N PRO A 123 -2.74 4.79 -19.83
CA PRO A 123 -1.45 4.28 -19.40
C PRO A 123 -0.98 5.05 -18.16
N ALA A 124 -0.49 4.34 -17.17
CA ALA A 124 0.05 4.96 -15.97
C ALA A 124 1.39 5.65 -16.25
N ASP A 125 1.54 6.86 -15.70
CA ASP A 125 2.80 7.62 -15.66
C ASP A 125 3.23 7.76 -14.20
N GLY A 126 4.04 6.81 -13.74
CA GLY A 126 4.43 6.68 -12.34
C GLY A 126 3.77 5.51 -11.61
N GLY A 127 4.12 5.36 -10.33
CA GLY A 127 3.61 4.30 -9.46
C GLY A 127 2.58 4.82 -8.47
N CYS A 128 1.46 4.13 -8.37
CA CYS A 128 0.40 4.37 -7.40
C CYS A 128 0.26 3.15 -6.48
N MET A 129 -0.30 3.35 -5.30
CA MET A 129 -0.74 2.30 -4.40
C MET A 129 -2.19 2.57 -4.01
N THR A 130 -3.01 1.52 -4.06
CA THR A 130 -4.40 1.55 -3.58
C THR A 130 -4.56 0.60 -2.39
N LEU A 131 -5.09 1.11 -1.28
CA LEU A 131 -5.57 0.31 -0.16
C LEU A 131 -7.10 0.21 -0.21
N THR A 132 -7.65 -0.99 -0.07
CA THR A 132 -9.11 -1.22 -0.05
C THR A 132 -9.55 -1.93 1.23
N SER A 133 -10.65 -1.45 1.82
CA SER A 133 -11.29 -2.12 2.96
C SER A 133 -12.79 -1.88 3.01
N CYS A 134 -13.49 -2.54 3.93
CA CYS A 134 -14.94 -2.41 4.11
C CYS A 134 -15.34 -1.05 4.71
N ASN A 135 -16.51 -0.54 4.32
CA ASN A 135 -17.13 0.65 4.90
C ASN A 135 -18.65 0.43 5.04
N PRO A 136 -19.33 1.02 6.05
CA PRO A 136 -18.80 1.75 7.22
C PRO A 136 -17.93 0.86 8.11
N ARG A 137 -17.21 1.44 9.10
CA ARG A 137 -16.22 0.72 9.93
C ARG A 137 -16.71 -0.65 10.44
N PHE A 138 -17.97 -0.76 10.85
CA PHE A 138 -18.59 -1.99 11.36
C PHE A 138 -19.58 -2.64 10.39
N GLY A 139 -19.41 -2.43 9.08
CA GLY A 139 -20.23 -2.97 8.00
C GLY A 139 -19.43 -3.15 6.70
N ASP A 140 -20.10 -3.56 5.63
CA ASP A 140 -19.48 -3.94 4.37
C ASP A 140 -20.28 -3.51 3.12
N THR A 141 -21.23 -2.59 3.29
CA THR A 141 -22.10 -2.10 2.21
C THR A 141 -21.35 -1.25 1.18
N GLU A 142 -20.24 -0.64 1.60
CA GLU A 142 -19.37 0.23 0.82
C GLU A 142 -17.92 -0.22 0.97
N ARG A 143 -17.01 0.45 0.26
CA ARG A 143 -15.57 0.31 0.43
C ARG A 143 -14.95 1.66 0.73
N ILE A 144 -14.02 1.66 1.66
CA ILE A 144 -13.07 2.77 1.84
C ILE A 144 -11.84 2.47 1.03
N ILE A 145 -11.44 3.44 0.23
CA ILE A 145 -10.29 3.36 -0.68
C ILE A 145 -9.32 4.48 -0.31
N VAL A 146 -8.04 4.17 -0.20
CA VAL A 146 -6.98 5.18 -0.11
C VAL A 146 -6.06 5.01 -1.30
N HIS A 147 -5.79 6.12 -1.99
CA HIS A 147 -4.77 6.21 -3.03
C HIS A 147 -3.55 6.93 -2.48
N ALA A 148 -2.37 6.46 -2.88
CA ALA A 148 -1.09 7.07 -2.56
C ALA A 148 -0.17 7.00 -3.78
N GLN A 149 0.67 8.02 -3.96
CA GLN A 149 1.61 8.11 -5.07
C GLN A 149 3.02 7.73 -4.62
N LEU A 150 3.76 7.00 -5.45
CA LEU A 150 5.14 6.63 -5.17
C LEU A 150 5.99 7.90 -5.05
N GLU A 151 6.53 8.12 -3.85
CA GLU A 151 7.35 9.28 -3.53
C GLU A 151 8.84 8.97 -3.67
N SER A 152 9.28 7.80 -3.16
CA SER A 152 10.69 7.42 -3.18
C SER A 152 10.92 5.92 -3.03
N TRP A 153 12.13 5.47 -3.35
CA TRP A 153 12.62 4.12 -3.07
C TRP A 153 14.01 4.16 -2.46
N ARG A 154 14.31 3.18 -1.61
CA ARG A 154 15.60 3.00 -0.95
C ARG A 154 15.99 1.52 -0.93
N PRO A 155 17.20 1.14 -1.37
CA PRO A 155 17.65 -0.25 -1.33
C PRO A 155 17.84 -0.73 0.12
N ASN A 156 17.68 -2.03 0.35
CA ASN A 156 17.91 -2.62 1.68
C ASN A 156 19.30 -2.34 2.26
N SER A 157 20.34 -2.21 1.42
CA SER A 157 21.70 -1.88 1.84
C SER A 157 21.84 -0.49 2.46
N ALA A 158 20.88 0.40 2.24
CA ALA A 158 20.86 1.72 2.86
C ALA A 158 20.11 1.71 4.22
N GLY A 159 19.50 0.60 4.63
CA GLY A 159 18.66 0.53 5.84
C GLY A 159 17.26 1.13 5.65
N PRO A 160 16.37 1.00 6.66
CA PRO A 160 15.00 1.49 6.59
C PRO A 160 14.94 3.03 6.53
N PRO A 161 13.87 3.60 5.96
CA PRO A 161 13.51 5.00 6.15
C PRO A 161 13.49 5.38 7.65
N PRO A 162 13.96 6.58 8.04
CA PRO A 162 14.09 6.95 9.45
C PRO A 162 12.78 6.90 10.24
N ASP A 163 11.66 7.22 9.60
CA ASP A 163 10.31 7.24 10.16
C ASP A 163 9.75 5.84 10.48
N ILE A 164 10.31 4.78 9.90
CA ILE A 164 9.95 3.39 10.22
C ILE A 164 11.10 2.55 10.76
N ALA A 165 12.25 3.17 11.10
CA ALA A 165 13.42 2.44 11.56
C ALA A 165 13.14 1.63 12.84
N ASP A 166 12.43 2.23 13.79
CA ASP A 166 12.06 1.56 15.06
C ASP A 166 11.07 0.41 14.83
N VAL A 167 10.11 0.58 13.90
CA VAL A 167 9.15 -0.47 13.55
C VAL A 167 9.88 -1.68 12.97
N VAL A 168 10.78 -1.44 12.01
CA VAL A 168 11.58 -2.49 11.37
C VAL A 168 12.48 -3.21 12.37
N GLN A 169 13.02 -2.48 13.35
CA GLN A 169 13.83 -3.07 14.41
C GLN A 169 12.99 -3.99 15.31
N ARG A 170 11.80 -3.55 15.74
CA ARG A 170 10.89 -4.38 16.54
C ARG A 170 10.46 -5.66 15.82
N ASP A 171 10.12 -5.56 14.53
CA ASP A 171 9.80 -6.74 13.70
C ASP A 171 10.97 -7.73 13.66
N ALA A 172 12.20 -7.23 13.52
CA ALA A 172 13.40 -8.07 13.47
C ALA A 172 13.67 -8.78 14.81
N ASP A 173 13.31 -8.14 15.92
CA ASP A 173 13.43 -8.69 17.27
C ASP A 173 12.26 -9.63 17.63
N GLY A 174 11.25 -9.76 16.77
CA GLY A 174 10.09 -10.64 16.95
C GLY A 174 9.09 -10.14 17.98
N GLN A 175 8.99 -8.82 18.16
CA GLN A 175 8.16 -8.14 19.14
C GLN A 175 6.84 -7.64 18.54
#